data_AF-A0A946IX11-F1
#
_entry.id   AF-A0A946IX11-F1
#
_cell.length_a   1.000
_cell.length_b   1.000
_cell.length_c   1.000
_cell.angle_alpha   90.00
_cell.angle_beta   90.00
_cell.angle_gamma   90.00
#
_symmetry.space_group_name_H-M   'P 1'
#
loop_
_entity.id
_entity.type
_entity.pdbx_description
1 polymer ?
#
loop_
_entity_poly.entity_id
_entity_poly.type
_entity_poly.pdbx_seq_one_letter_code
_entity_poly.pdbx_strand_id
1 'polypeptide(L)'
;MVKYIIRPIVILFSMVFFIPGAFAEQTQEQKREALCNEGNSTACFKVGERYRTVERDNKKAISFYEKACDAGYMTGCTNGGILLAMKGTPYSKDFKQARKMFDKACEAGEDQSCYNMGTLNYKEGRQSKAIKYYKRACEMGNQAGCAKEKRLKR
;
A
#
# COMPACT_ATOMS: atom_id res chain seq x y z
N MET A 1 -17.31 -27.19 -50.66
CA MET A 1 -18.61 -27.87 -50.43
C MET A 1 -18.36 -29.20 -49.74
N VAL A 2 -18.48 -29.29 -48.42
CA VAL A 2 -18.55 -30.57 -47.71
C VAL A 2 -19.82 -30.56 -46.86
N LYS A 3 -20.66 -31.56 -47.14
CA LYS A 3 -22.03 -31.74 -46.68
C LYS A 3 -22.09 -31.98 -45.17
N TYR A 4 -22.96 -31.24 -44.50
CA TYR A 4 -23.57 -31.64 -43.23
C TYR A 4 -24.29 -32.98 -43.41
N ILE A 5 -23.99 -33.97 -42.56
CA ILE A 5 -24.89 -35.07 -42.24
C ILE A 5 -25.21 -34.96 -40.76
N ILE A 6 -26.34 -34.32 -40.50
CA ILE A 6 -27.11 -34.36 -39.26
C ILE A 6 -27.74 -35.75 -39.17
N ARG A 7 -27.74 -36.39 -37.99
CA ARG A 7 -28.97 -36.96 -37.40
C ARG A 7 -28.81 -37.26 -35.89
N PRO A 8 -29.92 -37.18 -35.13
CA PRO A 8 -30.05 -36.33 -33.94
C PRO A 8 -30.70 -37.11 -32.77
N ILE A 9 -31.23 -36.39 -31.76
CA ILE A 9 -32.15 -36.73 -30.63
C ILE A 9 -31.54 -36.01 -29.39
N VAL A 10 -31.70 -34.69 -29.22
CA VAL A 10 -32.84 -33.99 -28.56
C VAL A 10 -33.26 -34.77 -27.31
N ILE A 11 -33.22 -34.29 -26.06
CA ILE A 11 -33.92 -33.17 -25.40
C ILE A 11 -33.23 -33.07 -24.00
N LEU A 12 -32.74 -31.95 -23.46
CA LEU A 12 -33.48 -31.01 -22.60
C LEU A 12 -32.54 -29.89 -22.10
N PHE A 13 -32.94 -28.66 -22.40
CA PHE A 13 -32.77 -27.45 -21.60
C PHE A 13 -32.53 -27.70 -20.09
N SER A 14 -31.30 -27.52 -19.57
CA SER A 14 -31.10 -27.19 -18.15
C SER A 14 -29.71 -26.58 -17.88
N MET A 15 -29.73 -25.25 -17.80
CA MET A 15 -28.81 -24.43 -16.98
C MET A 15 -27.32 -24.61 -17.25
N VAL A 16 -26.84 -23.98 -18.33
CA VAL A 16 -25.62 -23.17 -18.17
C VAL A 16 -25.97 -22.17 -17.07
N PHE A 17 -25.63 -22.47 -15.81
CA PHE A 17 -25.53 -21.47 -14.76
C PHE A 17 -24.40 -20.54 -15.20
N PHE A 18 -24.77 -19.62 -16.11
CA PHE A 18 -24.06 -18.40 -16.34
C PHE A 18 -24.22 -17.63 -15.04
N ILE A 19 -23.36 -17.90 -14.05
CA ILE A 19 -23.40 -17.22 -12.75
C ILE A 19 -23.23 -15.74 -13.07
N PRO A 20 -24.28 -14.90 -12.98
CA PRO A 20 -24.19 -13.52 -13.43
C PRO A 20 -23.31 -12.65 -12.51
N GLY A 21 -22.73 -13.24 -11.46
CA GLY A 21 -21.97 -12.52 -10.42
C GLY A 21 -20.45 -12.58 -10.54
N ALA A 22 -19.85 -13.60 -11.17
CA ALA A 22 -18.39 -13.79 -11.13
C ALA A 22 -17.62 -12.85 -12.09
N PHE A 23 -18.25 -12.41 -13.19
CA PHE A 23 -17.63 -11.48 -14.15
C PHE A 23 -17.73 -10.01 -13.75
N ALA A 24 -18.64 -9.64 -12.85
CA ALA A 24 -18.81 -8.24 -12.44
C ALA A 24 -17.63 -7.73 -11.59
N GLU A 25 -17.02 -8.60 -10.78
CA GLU A 25 -15.96 -8.23 -9.84
C GLU A 25 -14.59 -8.03 -10.53
N GLN A 26 -14.29 -8.82 -11.56
CA GLN A 26 -13.05 -8.72 -12.34
C GLN A 26 -12.93 -7.39 -13.11
N THR A 27 -14.06 -6.81 -13.55
CA THR A 27 -14.06 -5.56 -14.32
C THR A 27 -13.67 -4.33 -13.48
N GLN A 28 -13.97 -4.34 -12.18
CA GLN A 28 -13.66 -3.22 -11.30
C GLN A 28 -12.18 -3.14 -10.96
N GLU A 29 -11.51 -4.29 -10.83
CA GLU A 29 -10.07 -4.32 -10.49
C GLU A 29 -9.20 -3.91 -11.67
N GLN A 30 -9.48 -4.46 -12.86
CA GLN A 30 -8.79 -4.06 -14.09
C GLN A 30 -8.94 -2.56 -14.37
N LYS A 31 -10.14 -2.01 -14.10
CA LYS A 31 -10.40 -0.57 -14.21
C LYS A 31 -9.56 0.25 -13.22
N ARG A 32 -9.36 -0.23 -11.99
CA ARG A 32 -8.53 0.47 -10.99
C ARG A 32 -7.05 0.44 -11.34
N GLU A 33 -6.54 -0.69 -11.85
CA GLU A 33 -5.16 -0.78 -12.32
C GLU A 33 -4.91 0.15 -13.52
N ALA A 34 -5.85 0.23 -14.47
CA ALA A 34 -5.79 1.17 -15.58
C ALA A 34 -5.74 2.63 -15.09
N LEU A 35 -6.67 3.02 -14.20
CA LEU A 35 -6.68 4.37 -13.61
C LEU A 35 -5.40 4.70 -12.84
N CYS A 36 -4.82 3.72 -12.13
CA CYS A 36 -3.53 3.90 -11.48
C CYS A 36 -2.42 4.18 -12.50
N ASN A 37 -2.40 3.44 -13.62
CA ASN A 37 -1.41 3.65 -14.68
C ASN A 37 -1.59 5.00 -15.41
N GLU A 38 -2.80 5.57 -15.40
CA GLU A 38 -3.11 6.94 -15.85
C GLU A 38 -2.68 8.01 -14.83
N GLY A 39 -2.13 7.63 -13.67
CA GLY A 39 -1.64 8.54 -12.63
C GLY A 39 -2.64 8.85 -11.53
N ASN A 40 -3.78 8.16 -11.45
CA ASN A 40 -4.72 8.35 -10.35
C ASN A 40 -4.15 7.77 -9.04
N SER A 41 -3.74 8.67 -8.16
CA SER A 41 -3.03 8.34 -6.93
C SER A 41 -3.88 7.54 -5.94
N THR A 42 -5.16 7.86 -5.80
CA THR A 42 -6.11 7.11 -4.96
C THR A 42 -6.38 5.72 -5.51
N ALA A 43 -6.46 5.56 -6.83
CA ALA A 43 -6.62 4.24 -7.47
C ALA A 43 -5.40 3.36 -7.17
N CYS A 44 -4.18 3.89 -7.35
CA CYS A 44 -2.95 3.18 -6.99
C CYS A 44 -2.94 2.73 -5.54
N PHE A 45 -3.36 3.61 -4.61
CA PHE A 45 -3.44 3.27 -3.20
C PHE A 45 -4.43 2.11 -2.94
N LYS A 46 -5.62 2.15 -3.53
CA LYS A 46 -6.64 1.10 -3.37
C LYS A 46 -6.17 -0.25 -3.92
N VAL A 47 -5.50 -0.24 -5.07
CA VAL A 47 -4.88 -1.46 -5.64
C VAL A 47 -3.80 -1.99 -4.70
N GLY A 48 -2.95 -1.11 -4.16
CA GLY A 48 -1.95 -1.48 -3.15
C GLY A 48 -2.55 -2.11 -1.90
N GLU A 49 -3.64 -1.55 -1.37
CA GLU A 49 -4.36 -2.08 -0.20
C GLU A 49 -4.97 -3.46 -0.48
N ARG A 50 -5.50 -3.67 -1.69
CA ARG A 50 -5.98 -4.99 -2.12
C ARG A 50 -4.83 -6.00 -2.08
N TYR A 51 -3.73 -5.73 -2.79
CA TYR A 51 -2.56 -6.61 -2.81
C TYR A 51 -2.02 -6.90 -1.41
N ARG A 52 -2.06 -5.94 -0.50
CA ARG A 52 -1.64 -6.13 0.90
C ARG A 52 -2.58 -7.07 1.68
N THR A 53 -3.89 -6.98 1.47
CA THR A 53 -4.90 -7.59 2.35
C THR A 53 -5.53 -8.85 1.78
N VAL A 54 -5.88 -8.84 0.50
CA VAL A 54 -6.58 -9.91 -0.21
C VAL A 54 -5.57 -10.91 -0.77
N GLU A 55 -4.67 -10.44 -1.64
CA GLU A 55 -3.66 -11.30 -2.29
C GLU A 55 -2.49 -11.62 -1.35
N ARG A 56 -2.31 -10.80 -0.31
CA ARG A 56 -1.18 -10.87 0.62
C ARG A 56 0.18 -10.81 -0.07
N ASP A 57 0.25 -10.12 -1.21
CA ASP A 57 1.48 -9.83 -1.95
C ASP A 57 2.00 -8.44 -1.57
N ASN A 58 2.79 -8.41 -0.49
CA ASN A 58 3.40 -7.17 -0.01
C ASN A 58 4.37 -6.55 -1.01
N LYS A 59 4.98 -7.34 -1.91
CA LYS A 59 5.94 -6.81 -2.89
C LYS A 59 5.21 -5.99 -3.94
N LYS A 60 4.10 -6.51 -4.47
CA LYS A 60 3.22 -5.74 -5.37
C LYS A 60 2.58 -4.56 -4.64
N ALA A 61 2.11 -4.75 -3.41
CA ALA A 61 1.53 -3.67 -2.62
C ALA A 61 2.50 -2.48 -2.46
N ILE A 62 3.77 -2.74 -2.14
CA ILE A 62 4.81 -1.70 -2.07
C ILE A 62 4.92 -0.94 -3.40
N SER A 63 4.97 -1.64 -4.54
CA SER A 63 5.08 -0.99 -5.84
C SER A 63 3.90 -0.07 -6.14
N PHE A 64 2.68 -0.47 -5.81
CA PHE A 64 1.49 0.38 -6.00
C PHE A 64 1.44 1.54 -5.00
N TYR A 65 1.90 1.35 -3.77
CA TYR A 65 2.05 2.44 -2.81
C TYR A 65 3.10 3.46 -3.22
N GLU A 66 4.21 3.03 -3.83
CA GLU A 66 5.21 3.92 -4.42
C GLU A 66 4.59 4.76 -5.54
N LYS A 67 3.84 4.13 -6.46
CA LYS A 67 3.11 4.88 -7.49
C LYS A 67 2.14 5.90 -6.89
N ALA A 68 1.37 5.51 -5.87
CA ALA A 68 0.44 6.41 -5.18
C ALA A 68 1.18 7.58 -4.52
N CYS A 69 2.29 7.29 -3.85
CA CYS A 69 3.18 8.26 -3.21
C CYS A 69 3.79 9.24 -4.22
N ASP A 70 4.18 8.77 -5.40
CA ASP A 70 4.75 9.58 -6.47
C ASP A 70 3.70 10.45 -7.16
N ALA A 71 2.46 9.96 -7.25
CA ALA A 71 1.31 10.72 -7.72
C ALA A 71 0.68 11.63 -6.63
N GLY A 72 1.33 11.82 -5.48
CA GLY A 72 0.94 12.80 -4.46
C GLY A 72 0.06 12.27 -3.31
N TYR A 73 -0.30 10.99 -3.30
CA TYR A 73 -1.08 10.40 -2.21
C TYR A 73 -0.16 9.90 -1.09
N MET A 74 0.12 10.79 -0.13
CA MET A 74 1.16 10.61 0.88
C MET A 74 0.91 9.42 1.83
N THR A 75 -0.35 9.05 2.07
CA THR A 75 -0.69 7.83 2.79
C THR A 75 -0.12 6.57 2.10
N GLY A 76 0.05 6.60 0.78
CA GLY A 76 0.78 5.56 0.04
C GLY A 76 2.25 5.49 0.47
N CYS A 77 2.92 6.64 0.61
CA CYS A 77 4.29 6.68 1.12
C CYS A 77 4.37 6.06 2.53
N THR A 78 3.42 6.41 3.41
CA THR A 78 3.33 5.89 4.77
C THR A 78 3.17 4.37 4.78
N ASN A 79 2.18 3.82 4.05
CA ASN A 79 1.92 2.38 4.06
C ASN A 79 3.02 1.57 3.37
N GLY A 80 3.56 2.05 2.25
CA GLY A 80 4.69 1.41 1.57
C GLY A 80 5.95 1.42 2.45
N GLY A 81 6.23 2.54 3.12
CA GLY A 81 7.33 2.66 4.07
C GLY A 81 7.21 1.68 5.25
N ILE A 82 5.99 1.46 5.77
CA ILE A 82 5.74 0.49 6.84
C ILE A 82 6.08 -0.92 6.35
N LEU A 83 5.60 -1.33 5.18
CA LEU A 83 5.88 -2.65 4.63
C LEU A 83 7.38 -2.88 4.41
N LEU A 84 8.09 -1.88 3.88
CA LEU A 84 9.55 -1.93 3.73
C LEU A 84 10.28 -2.02 5.08
N ALA A 85 9.84 -1.27 6.08
CA ALA A 85 10.41 -1.29 7.42
C ALA A 85 10.16 -2.61 8.17
N MET A 86 9.06 -3.31 7.86
CA MET A 86 8.77 -4.65 8.40
C MET A 86 9.59 -5.73 7.73
N LYS A 87 9.83 -5.60 6.42
CA LYS A 87 10.64 -6.54 5.63
C LYS A 87 12.14 -6.39 5.93
N GLY A 88 12.60 -5.16 6.14
CA GLY A 88 14.00 -4.84 6.35
C GLY A 88 14.45 -4.87 7.80
N THR A 89 15.76 -4.93 8.00
CA THR A 89 16.43 -4.70 9.29
C THR A 89 17.06 -3.31 9.33
N PRO A 90 17.43 -2.77 10.52
CA PRO A 90 18.14 -1.51 10.62
C PRO A 90 19.32 -1.43 9.64
N TYR A 91 19.50 -0.28 8.98
CA TYR A 91 20.54 -0.02 7.97
C TYR A 91 20.45 -0.78 6.63
N SER A 92 19.50 -1.73 6.48
CA SER A 92 19.29 -2.47 5.22
C SER A 92 18.79 -1.56 4.08
N LYS A 93 18.86 -2.08 2.84
CA LYS A 93 18.33 -1.39 1.65
C LYS A 93 16.84 -1.03 1.81
N ASP A 94 16.04 -1.97 2.31
CA ASP A 94 14.61 -1.74 2.53
C ASP A 94 14.38 -0.65 3.60
N PHE A 95 15.17 -0.60 4.67
CA PHE A 95 15.11 0.48 5.67
C PHE A 95 15.46 1.85 5.09
N LYS A 96 16.45 1.92 4.20
CA LYS A 96 16.82 3.16 3.49
C LYS A 96 15.69 3.62 2.56
N GLN A 97 15.00 2.67 1.92
CA GLN A 97 13.85 2.98 1.06
C GLN A 97 12.63 3.42 1.89
N ALA A 98 12.33 2.73 2.98
CA ALA A 98 11.30 3.12 3.95
C ALA A 98 11.52 4.55 4.46
N ARG A 99 12.79 4.88 4.80
CA ARG A 99 13.16 6.24 5.20
C ARG A 99 12.79 7.27 4.14
N LYS A 100 13.11 7.05 2.87
CA LYS A 100 12.79 8.00 1.79
C LYS A 100 11.28 8.23 1.67
N MET A 101 10.48 7.16 1.75
CA MET A 101 9.03 7.26 1.67
C MET A 101 8.46 8.01 2.89
N PHE A 102 8.90 7.68 4.10
CA PHE A 102 8.45 8.38 5.29
C PHE A 102 8.90 9.83 5.33
N ASP A 103 10.10 10.15 4.85
CA ASP A 103 10.61 11.51 4.80
C ASP A 103 9.70 12.39 3.92
N LYS A 104 9.40 11.92 2.70
CA LYS A 104 8.49 12.59 1.76
C LYS A 104 7.11 12.86 2.37
N ALA A 105 6.50 11.85 3.02
CA ALA A 105 5.20 12.02 3.65
C ALA A 105 5.26 12.89 4.93
N CYS A 106 6.31 12.76 5.74
CA CYS A 106 6.54 13.58 6.93
C CYS A 106 6.72 15.07 6.55
N GLU A 107 7.40 15.35 5.44
CA GLU A 107 7.52 16.71 4.88
C GLU A 107 6.19 17.26 4.37
N ALA A 108 5.34 16.39 3.83
CA ALA A 108 3.97 16.74 3.42
C ALA A 108 2.95 16.81 4.56
N GLY A 109 3.37 16.65 5.83
CA GLY A 109 2.51 16.81 7.00
C GLY A 109 1.84 15.53 7.51
N GLU A 110 2.20 14.35 7.00
CA GLU A 110 1.73 13.07 7.54
C GLU A 110 2.45 12.76 8.85
N ASP A 111 1.76 13.02 9.96
CA ASP A 111 2.26 12.85 11.33
C ASP A 111 2.73 11.42 11.63
N GLN A 112 2.00 10.41 11.12
CA GLN A 112 2.35 8.99 11.22
C GLN A 112 3.69 8.69 10.55
N SER A 113 4.00 9.34 9.43
CA SER A 113 5.28 9.16 8.74
C SER A 113 6.44 9.75 9.55
N CYS A 114 6.25 10.92 10.18
CA CYS A 114 7.26 11.44 11.11
C CYS A 114 7.45 10.54 12.34
N TYR A 115 6.37 9.98 12.89
CA TYR A 115 6.47 8.99 13.96
C TYR A 115 7.28 7.75 13.54
N ASN A 116 7.03 7.24 12.33
CA ASN A 116 7.76 6.10 11.78
C ASN A 116 9.24 6.44 11.53
N MET A 117 9.58 7.65 11.10
CA MET A 117 10.97 8.13 11.04
C MET A 117 11.65 8.09 12.42
N GLY A 118 10.94 8.50 13.47
CA GLY A 118 11.40 8.35 14.85
C GLY A 118 11.70 6.90 15.20
N THR A 119 10.79 5.99 14.82
CA THR A 119 10.94 4.54 15.05
C THR A 119 12.13 3.95 14.30
N LEU A 120 12.36 4.32 13.04
CA LEU A 120 13.53 3.86 12.28
C LEU A 120 14.83 4.31 12.96
N ASN A 121 14.94 5.59 13.32
CA ASN A 121 16.14 6.12 13.97
C ASN A 121 16.37 5.49 15.34
N TYR A 122 15.31 5.20 16.11
CA TYR A 122 15.43 4.54 17.40
C TYR A 122 15.95 3.10 17.25
N LYS A 123 15.40 2.32 16.31
CA LYS A 123 15.86 0.95 16.02
C LYS A 123 17.32 0.89 15.53
N GLU A 124 17.80 1.98 14.94
CA GLU A 124 19.20 2.13 14.52
C GLU A 124 20.11 2.63 15.67
N GLY A 125 19.59 2.87 16.87
CA GLY A 125 20.37 3.39 18.01
C GLY A 125 20.60 4.91 17.97
N ARG A 126 19.96 5.64 17.05
CA ARG A 126 20.12 7.09 16.87
C ARG A 126 19.09 7.86 17.70
N GLN A 127 19.12 7.69 19.01
CA GLN A 127 18.09 8.19 19.93
C GLN A 127 17.86 9.71 19.82
N SER A 128 18.92 10.52 19.73
CA SER A 128 18.78 11.98 19.59
C SER A 128 18.03 12.38 18.32
N LYS A 129 18.22 11.66 17.21
CA LYS A 129 17.45 11.88 15.98
C LYS A 129 16.02 11.39 16.12
N ALA A 130 15.81 10.24 16.76
CA ALA A 130 14.49 9.69 17.00
C ALA A 130 13.59 10.67 17.77
N ILE A 131 14.11 11.27 18.86
CA ILE A 131 13.39 12.27 19.67
C ILE A 131 12.97 13.47 18.81
N LYS A 132 13.82 13.97 17.91
CA LYS A 132 13.47 15.09 17.01
C LYS A 132 12.28 14.74 16.11
N TYR A 133 12.26 13.54 15.53
CA TYR A 133 11.14 13.11 14.69
C TYR A 133 9.86 12.84 15.48
N TYR A 134 9.96 12.25 16.67
CA TYR A 134 8.80 12.08 17.55
C TYR A 134 8.22 13.40 18.01
N LYS A 135 9.07 14.40 18.30
CA LYS A 135 8.66 15.76 18.59
C LYS A 135 7.90 16.38 17.41
N ARG A 136 8.44 16.29 16.19
CA ARG A 136 7.78 16.79 14.98
C ARG A 136 6.41 16.12 14.77
N ALA A 137 6.31 14.80 14.98
CA ALA A 137 5.03 14.10 14.94
C ALA A 137 4.06 14.62 16.01
N CYS A 138 4.54 14.85 17.23
CA CYS A 138 3.75 15.42 18.33
C CYS A 138 3.20 16.82 18.01
N GLU A 139 4.02 17.68 17.42
CA GLU A 139 3.64 19.04 17.00
C GLU A 139 2.50 19.03 15.97
N MET A 140 2.34 17.94 15.21
CA MET A 140 1.23 17.73 14.26
C MET A 140 0.05 16.95 14.88
N GLY A 141 0.04 16.73 16.19
CA GLY A 141 -1.06 16.07 16.90
C GLY A 141 -0.90 14.58 17.15
N ASN A 142 0.22 13.95 16.73
CA ASN A 142 0.46 12.53 16.95
C ASN A 142 0.73 12.21 18.43
N GLN A 143 -0.27 11.69 19.12
CA GLN A 143 -0.17 11.38 20.56
C GLN A 143 0.89 10.30 20.87
N ALA A 144 1.07 9.33 19.98
CA ALA A 144 2.11 8.31 20.15
C ALA A 144 3.52 8.92 20.03
N GLY A 145 3.70 9.89 19.14
CA GLY A 145 4.89 10.73 19.01
C GLY A 145 5.19 11.47 20.31
N CYS A 146 4.20 12.18 20.87
CA CYS A 146 4.35 12.89 22.15
C CYS A 146 4.78 11.95 23.29
N ALA A 147 4.16 10.77 23.39
CA ALA A 147 4.49 9.78 24.41
C ALA A 147 5.92 9.24 24.26
N LYS A 148 6.35 8.93 23.03
CA LYS A 148 7.72 8.46 22.75
C LYS A 148 8.76 9.54 23.01
N GLU A 149 8.51 10.76 22.58
CA GLU A 149 9.39 11.90 22.83
C GLU A 149 9.62 12.08 24.34
N LYS A 150 8.55 12.18 25.13
CA LYS A 150 8.62 12.35 26.58
C LYS A 150 9.34 11.19 27.26
N ARG A 151 9.08 9.95 26.83
CA ARG A 151 9.71 8.75 27.41
C ARG A 151 11.22 8.71 27.16
N LEU A 152 11.68 9.12 25.99
CA LEU A 152 13.10 9.02 25.60
C LEU A 152 13.96 10.21 26.08
N LYS A 153 13.33 11.27 26.58
CA LYS A 153 13.99 12.42 27.22
C LYS A 153 14.18 12.28 28.73
N ARG A 154 13.55 11.28 29.35
CA ARG A 154 13.74 10.93 30.76
C ARG A 154 14.97 10.07 30.91
#